data_AF-A0A5C2HJ75-F1
#
_entry.id   AF-A0A5C2HJ75-F1
#
_cell.length_a   1.000
_cell.length_b   1.000
_cell.length_c   1.000
_cell.angle_alpha   90.00
_cell.angle_beta   90.00
_cell.angle_gamma   90.00
#
_symmetry.space_group_name_H-M   'P 1'
#
loop_
_entity.id
_entity.type
_entity.pdbx_description
1 polymer ?
#
loop_
_entity_poly.entity_id
_entity_poly.type
_entity_poly.pdbx_seq_one_letter_code
_entity_poly.pdbx_strand_id
1 'polypeptide(L)' 'METGLDRTYISLMERGLRAPSIHTLFVLAQHLACKPSQMMAELEEKMDNGHSL' A
#
# COMPACT_ATOMS: atom_id res chain seq x y z
N MET A 1 15.31 -5.00 -10.70
CA MET A 1 14.32 -3.93 -10.94
C MET A 1 13.85 -3.49 -9.58
N GLU A 2 14.47 -2.44 -9.04
CA GLU A 2 14.08 -1.82 -7.78
C GLU A 2 12.84 -0.97 -8.06
N THR A 3 11.85 -1.00 -7.17
CA THR A 3 10.58 -0.26 -7.27
C THR A 3 10.74 1.26 -7.33
N GLY A 4 11.97 1.79 -7.39
CA GLY A 4 12.30 3.21 -7.24
C GLY A 4 12.00 3.77 -5.83
N LEU A 5 11.51 2.92 -4.93
CA LEU A 5 11.18 3.26 -3.56
C LEU A 5 12.40 2.95 -2.68
N ASP A 6 13.01 3.98 -2.12
CA ASP A 6 14.11 3.83 -1.17
C ASP A 6 13.65 3.06 0.07
N ARG A 7 14.52 2.24 0.66
CA ARG A 7 14.21 1.46 1.89
C ARG A 7 13.70 2.33 3.03
N THR A 8 14.17 3.58 3.13
CA THR A 8 13.68 4.56 4.11
C THR A 8 12.21 4.87 3.89
N TYR A 9 11.81 5.05 2.63
CA TYR A 9 10.43 5.33 2.26
C TYR A 9 9.51 4.15 2.59
N ILE A 10 9.95 2.92 2.31
CA ILE A 10 9.21 1.70 2.66
C ILE A 10 9.07 1.59 4.19
N SER A 11 10.15 1.76 4.95
CA SER A 11 10.12 1.66 6.41
C SER A 11 9.19 2.69 7.06
N LEU A 12 9.17 3.93 6.56
CA LEU A 12 8.24 4.95 7.04
C LEU A 12 6.78 4.58 6.73
N MET A 13 6.52 3.96 5.58
CA MET A 13 5.19 3.53 5.18
C MET A 13 4.68 2.38 6.05
N GLU A 14 5.50 1.36 6.31
CA GLU A 14 5.13 0.22 7.17
C GLU A 14 4.81 0.63 8.62
N ARG A 15 5.44 1.72 9.10
CA ARG A 15 5.19 2.29 10.43
C ARG A 15 4.02 3.27 10.47
N GLY A 16 3.34 3.50 9.34
CA GLY A 16 2.25 4.49 9.23
C GLY A 16 2.71 5.95 9.33
N LEU A 17 4.01 6.22 9.26
CA LEU A 17 4.58 7.57 9.35
C LEU A 17 4.52 8.32 8.02
N ARG A 18 4.29 7.61 6.91
CA ARG A 18 4.16 8.21 5.59
C ARG A 18 3.13 7.48 4.74
N ALA A 19 2.13 8.21 4.26
CA ALA A 19 1.16 7.68 3.33
C ALA A 19 1.78 7.48 1.93
N PRO A 20 1.51 6.36 1.24
CA PRO A 20 1.86 6.21 -0.15
C PRO A 20 1.10 7.23 -1.01
N SER A 21 1.75 7.74 -2.06
CA SER A 21 1.04 8.53 -3.08
C SER A 21 0.20 7.61 -3.97
N ILE A 22 -0.76 8.16 -4.72
CA ILE A 22 -1.50 7.40 -5.73
C ILE A 22 -0.52 6.73 -6.72
N HIS A 23 0.50 7.45 -7.19
CA HIS A 23 1.52 6.87 -8.07
C HIS A 23 2.23 5.67 -7.42
N THR A 24 2.62 5.79 -6.14
CA THR A 24 3.23 4.71 -5.35
C THR A 24 2.33 3.48 -5.31
N LEU A 25 1.02 3.65 -5.10
CA LEU A 25 0.06 2.55 -5.07
C LEU A 25 0.00 1.82 -6.41
N PHE A 26 0.02 2.54 -7.53
CA PHE A 26 0.06 1.93 -8.86
C PHE A 26 1.36 1.15 -9.10
N VAL A 27 2.50 1.69 -8.68
CA VAL A 27 3.80 1.00 -8.78
C VAL A 27 3.81 -0.28 -7.94
N LEU A 28 3.30 -0.22 -6.70
CA LEU A 28 3.20 -1.37 -5.81
C LEU A 28 2.28 -2.46 -6.40
N ALA A 29 1.09 -2.07 -6.87
CA ALA A 29 0.14 -3.00 -7.47
C ALA A 29 0.72 -3.69 -8.72
N GLN A 30 1.46 -2.94 -9.56
CA GLN A 30 2.16 -3.51 -10.71
C GLN A 30 3.20 -4.56 -10.29
N HIS A 31 4.02 -4.26 -9.27
CA HIS A 31 5.04 -5.20 -8.78
C HIS A 31 4.44 -6.41 -8.06
N LEU A 32 3.29 -6.24 -7.41
CA LEU A 32 2.53 -7.30 -6.76
C LEU A 32 1.60 -8.07 -7.72
N ALA A 33 1.67 -7.75 -9.01
CA ALA A 33 0.87 -8.37 -10.07
C ALA A 33 -0.66 -8.34 -9.79
N CYS A 34 -1.14 -7.27 -9.16
CA CYS A 34 -2.55 -7.07 -8.86
C CYS A 34 -3.05 -5.72 -9.39
N LYS A 35 -4.37 -5.54 -9.44
CA LYS A 35 -4.96 -4.24 -9.78
C LYS A 35 -4.95 -3.33 -8.56
N PRO A 36 -4.64 -2.02 -8.70
CA PRO A 36 -4.73 -1.07 -7.60
C PRO A 36 -6.11 -1.06 -6.92
N SER A 37 -7.18 -1.21 -7.70
CA SER A 37 -8.56 -1.29 -7.18
C SER A 37 -8.79 -2.52 -6.31
N GLN A 38 -8.16 -3.66 -6.64
CA GLN A 38 -8.25 -4.87 -5.83
C GLN A 38 -7.50 -4.69 -4.51
N MET A 39 -6.28 -4.14 -4.58
CA MET A 39 -5.48 -3.83 -3.40
C MET A 39 -6.22 -2.88 -2.44
N MET A 40 -6.92 -1.87 -2.96
CA MET A 40 -7.74 -0.96 -2.15
C MET A 40 -8.95 -1.65 -1.52
N ALA A 41 -9.67 -2.47 -2.28
CA ALA A 41 -10.83 -3.21 -1.75
C ALA A 41 -10.41 -4.17 -0.61
N GLU A 42 -9.29 -4.88 -0.75
CA GLU A 42 -8.74 -5.74 0.30
C GLU A 42 -8.32 -4.94 1.55
N LEU A 43 -7.81 -3.71 1.35
CA LEU A 43 -7.47 -2.81 2.45
C LEU A 43 -8.71 -2.31 3.18
N GLU A 44 -9.74 -1.88 2.44
CA GLU A 44 -11.03 -1.45 2.99
C GLU A 44 -11.67 -2.55 3.83
N GLU A 45 -11.71 -3.79 3.30
CA GLU A 45 -12.23 -4.95 4.03
C GLU A 45 -11.46 -5.20 5.33
N LYS A 46 -10.14 -5.10 5.32
CA LYS A 46 -9.33 -5.26 6.55
C LYS A 46 -9.52 -4.14 7.56
N MET A 47 -9.75 -2.91 7.10
CA MET A 47 -10.04 -1.79 7.98
C MET A 47 -11.45 -1.85 8.57
N ASP A 48 -12.44 -2.32 7.79
CA ASP A 48 -13.82 -2.49 8.23
C ASP A 48 -13.95 -3.63 9.25
N ASN A 49 -13.29 -4.78 9.01
CA ASN A 49 -13.20 -5.89 9.96
C ASN A 49 -12.41 -5.54 11.25
N GLY A 50 -11.69 -4.43 11.25
CA GLY A 50 -11.04 -3.86 12.44
C GLY A 50 -12.00 -3.07 13.35
N HIS A 51 -13.22 -2.77 12.92
CA HIS A 51 -14.27 -2.17 13.74
C HIS A 51 -14.98 -3.23 14.61
N SER A 52 -14.22 -3.86 15.51
CA SER A 52 -14.77 -4.25 16.81
C SER A 52 -14.32 -3.20 17.84
N LEU A 53 -15.08 -2.11 17.92
CA LEU A 53 -15.11 -1.18 19.05
C LEU A 53 -16.56 -0.84 19.36
#